data_AF-B4VJB2-F1
#
_entry.id   AF-B4VJB2-F1
#
_cell.length_a   1.000
_cell.length_b   1.000
_cell.length_c   1.000
_cell.angle_alpha   90.00
_cell.angle_beta   90.00
_cell.angle_gamma   90.00
#
_symmetry.space_group_name_H-M   'P 1'
#
loop_
_entity.id
_entity.type
_entity.pdbx_description
1 polymer ?
#
loop_
_entity_poly.entity_id
_entity_poly.type
_entity_poly.pdbx_seq_one_letter_code
_entity_poly.pdbx_strand_id
1 'polypeptide(L)'
;MKTSSHRESSEFEQSENTSGLTSEQYRQKMQRRKQVQEKRLAQASSEKGLIIVNTGNGKGKTTAALGMVLRSLGHGYRVAIVQFIKGAWEPAEKAAFAPWTVATNGETPQLEFHAMGEGFTWETQDRERDISKAQAAWEKALEFIRNPEFRLVLLDEVNVALKLGYLNVEQVLARLAEKPTLSHVILTGRGAPKVLIEQADLVTEMTLVKHPLREQNIKAQPGIEF
;
A
#
# COMPACT_ATOMS: atom_id res chain seq x y z
N MET A 1 -4.25 18.00 26.88
CA MET A 1 -2.81 17.72 27.03
C MET A 1 -2.33 16.90 25.83
N LYS A 2 -1.89 17.56 24.74
CA LYS A 2 -1.28 16.93 23.56
C LYS A 2 -0.19 17.88 23.03
N THR A 3 0.93 18.02 23.72
CA THR A 3 2.01 18.95 23.31
C THR A 3 3.35 18.56 23.91
N SER A 4 3.91 17.40 23.53
CA SER A 4 5.33 17.12 23.84
C SER A 4 6.02 16.29 22.76
N SER A 5 5.38 15.26 22.20
CA SER A 5 6.06 14.36 21.25
C SER A 5 6.26 14.94 19.84
N HIS A 6 5.38 15.84 19.38
CA HIS A 6 5.52 16.48 18.06
C HIS A 6 6.57 17.59 18.01
N ARG A 7 6.96 18.18 19.15
CA ARG A 7 8.01 19.20 19.18
C ARG A 7 9.42 18.61 19.08
N GLU A 8 9.65 17.42 19.63
CA GLU A 8 10.96 16.76 19.56
C GLU A 8 11.25 16.13 18.18
N SER A 9 10.23 15.79 17.40
CA SER A 9 10.42 15.28 16.03
C SER A 9 10.78 16.36 15.02
N SER A 10 10.34 17.62 15.24
CA SER A 10 10.56 18.73 14.29
C SER A 10 11.94 19.38 14.38
N GLU A 11 12.71 19.17 15.45
CA GLU A 11 14.06 19.74 15.59
C GLU A 11 15.14 18.98 14.78
N PHE A 12 14.83 17.79 14.23
CA PHE A 12 15.83 16.90 13.63
C PHE A 12 15.81 16.84 12.09
N GLU A 13 14.85 17.50 11.44
CA GLU A 13 14.76 17.57 9.96
C GLU A 13 15.41 18.81 9.36
N GLN A 14 16.28 19.51 10.11
CA GLN A 14 17.22 20.42 9.45
C GLN A 14 18.30 19.60 8.76
N SER A 15 18.22 19.55 7.44
CA SER A 15 19.29 19.12 6.53
C SER A 15 20.48 20.09 6.63
N GLU A 16 21.16 20.12 7.77
CA GLU A 16 22.38 20.91 7.91
C GLU A 16 23.51 20.19 7.20
N ASN A 17 23.84 20.77 6.04
CA ASN A 17 24.94 20.44 5.16
C ASN A 17 26.20 20.09 5.97
N THR A 18 26.71 18.86 5.83
CA THR A 18 27.92 18.40 6.53
C THR A 18 29.20 18.94 5.89
N SER A 19 29.09 19.74 4.82
CA SER A 19 30.21 20.41 4.18
C SER A 19 30.83 21.43 5.15
N GLY A 20 31.87 21.02 5.86
CA GLY A 20 32.59 21.88 6.81
C GLY A 20 32.95 21.22 8.14
N LEU A 21 32.47 20.00 8.41
CA LEU A 21 32.86 19.26 9.61
C LEU A 21 34.23 18.61 9.44
N THR A 22 35.08 18.67 10.46
CA THR A 22 36.27 17.82 10.52
C THR A 22 35.87 16.35 10.64
N SER A 23 36.75 15.42 10.28
CA SER A 23 36.50 13.97 10.38
C SER A 23 36.09 13.54 11.79
N GLU A 24 36.60 14.21 12.82
CA GLU A 24 36.27 13.94 14.22
C GLU A 24 34.87 14.46 14.58
N GLN A 25 34.55 15.70 14.21
CA GLN A 25 33.21 16.27 14.43
C GLN A 25 32.13 15.47 13.68
N TYR A 26 32.42 15.02 12.46
CA TYR A 26 31.54 14.13 11.71
C TYR A 26 31.34 12.79 12.44
N ARG A 27 32.42 12.17 12.94
CA ARG A 27 32.35 10.90 13.69
C ARG A 27 31.50 11.05 14.95
N GLN A 28 31.72 12.10 15.74
CA GLN A 28 30.93 12.39 16.94
C GLN A 28 29.45 12.62 16.60
N LYS A 29 29.15 13.38 15.53
CA LYS A 29 27.77 13.58 15.03
C LYS A 29 27.11 12.26 14.66
N MET A 30 27.81 11.37 13.95
CA MET A 30 27.27 10.06 13.56
C MET A 30 27.09 9.13 14.75
N GLN A 31 27.99 9.14 15.73
CA GLN A 31 27.83 8.38 16.98
C GLN A 31 26.61 8.85 17.78
N ARG A 32 26.39 10.16 17.89
CA ARG A 32 25.19 10.71 18.54
C ARG A 32 23.91 10.28 17.81
N ARG A 33 23.90 10.33 16.47
CA ARG A 33 22.78 9.84 15.65
C ARG A 33 22.52 8.35 15.88
N LYS A 34 23.58 7.53 15.93
CA LYS A 34 23.49 6.09 16.23
C LYS A 34 22.86 5.84 17.60
N GLN A 35 23.34 6.51 18.65
CA GLN A 35 22.80 6.35 20.01
C GLN A 35 21.31 6.74 20.11
N VAL A 36 20.90 7.82 19.43
CA VAL A 36 19.49 8.22 19.39
C VAL A 36 18.64 7.17 18.66
N GLN A 37 19.13 6.64 17.54
CA GLN A 37 18.44 5.59 16.79
C GLN A 37 18.32 4.31 17.61
N GLU A 38 19.37 3.89 18.30
CA GLU A 38 19.37 2.72 19.18
C GLU A 38 18.38 2.86 20.34
N LYS A 39 18.33 4.04 20.97
CA LYS A 39 17.33 4.32 22.03
C LYS A 39 15.89 4.23 21.50
N ARG A 40 15.62 4.75 20.29
CA ARG A 40 14.30 4.65 19.66
C ARG A 40 13.93 3.20 19.35
N LEU A 41 14.87 2.43 18.80
CA LEU A 41 14.67 1.00 18.50
C LEU A 41 14.41 0.18 19.76
N ALA A 42 15.14 0.45 20.85
CA ALA A 42 14.94 -0.23 22.13
C ALA A 42 13.55 0.02 22.76
N GLN A 43 12.90 1.14 22.40
CA GLN A 43 11.54 1.47 22.84
C GLN A 43 10.44 0.88 21.94
N ALA A 44 10.80 0.42 20.73
CA ALA A 44 9.86 -0.16 19.78
C ALA A 44 9.86 -1.70 19.92
N SER A 45 8.89 -2.26 20.65
CA SER A 45 8.85 -3.70 20.96
C SER A 45 7.62 -4.45 20.44
N SER A 46 6.59 -3.75 19.94
CA SER A 46 5.36 -4.40 19.50
C SER A 46 5.38 -4.70 18.00
N GLU A 47 5.32 -5.98 17.64
CA GLU A 47 5.04 -6.42 16.27
C GLU A 47 3.53 -6.58 16.07
N LYS A 48 3.01 -5.96 15.00
CA LYS A 48 1.65 -6.18 14.52
C LYS A 48 1.58 -6.03 13.01
N GLY A 49 0.56 -6.64 12.42
CA GLY A 49 0.13 -6.41 11.06
C GLY A 49 -0.48 -5.01 10.94
N LEU A 50 -0.21 -4.36 9.82
CA LEU A 50 -0.49 -2.93 9.61
C LEU A 50 -1.58 -2.73 8.57
N ILE A 51 -2.42 -1.72 8.77
CA ILE A 51 -3.28 -1.16 7.73
C ILE A 51 -2.51 -0.02 7.06
N ILE A 52 -2.27 -0.16 5.75
CA ILE A 52 -1.42 0.75 4.98
C ILE A 52 -2.24 1.38 3.86
N VAL A 53 -2.19 2.70 3.71
CA VAL A 53 -2.94 3.43 2.68
C VAL A 53 -1.98 4.18 1.76
N ASN A 54 -1.95 3.80 0.49
CA ASN A 54 -1.25 4.54 -0.57
C ASN A 54 -2.27 5.31 -1.40
N THR A 55 -2.36 6.63 -1.19
CA THR A 55 -3.33 7.50 -1.86
C THR A 55 -2.67 8.69 -2.55
N GLY A 56 -3.46 9.69 -2.95
CA GLY A 56 -2.98 10.90 -3.62
C GLY A 56 -3.05 10.83 -5.15
N ASN A 57 -2.82 11.99 -5.77
CA ASN A 57 -3.02 12.19 -7.20
C ASN A 57 -1.81 11.81 -8.07
N GLY A 58 -0.65 11.59 -7.46
CA GLY A 58 0.58 11.23 -8.12
C GLY A 58 0.63 9.76 -8.57
N LYS A 59 1.56 9.47 -9.48
CA LYS A 59 1.94 8.10 -9.86
C LYS A 59 2.68 7.43 -8.69
N GLY A 60 2.49 6.13 -8.53
CA GLY A 60 3.31 5.30 -7.63
C GLY A 60 2.54 4.39 -6.67
N LYS A 61 1.21 4.58 -6.51
CA LYS A 61 0.45 3.97 -5.41
C LYS A 61 0.47 2.45 -5.48
N THR A 62 0.06 1.93 -6.63
CA THR A 62 0.10 0.49 -6.94
C THR A 62 1.54 -0.01 -6.97
N THR A 63 2.47 0.65 -7.67
CA THR A 63 3.86 0.17 -7.77
C THR A 63 4.57 0.09 -6.42
N ALA A 64 4.31 1.03 -5.50
CA ALA A 64 4.83 0.97 -4.13
C ALA A 64 4.23 -0.21 -3.36
N ALA A 65 2.93 -0.47 -3.52
CA ALA A 65 2.28 -1.64 -2.92
C ALA A 65 2.83 -2.97 -3.50
N LEU A 66 3.05 -3.04 -4.82
CA LEU A 66 3.65 -4.20 -5.48
C LEU A 66 5.12 -4.41 -5.06
N GLY A 67 5.85 -3.35 -4.73
CA GLY A 67 7.18 -3.48 -4.11
C GLY A 67 7.11 -4.14 -2.72
N MET A 68 6.05 -3.88 -1.95
CA MET A 68 5.82 -4.57 -0.67
C MET A 68 5.40 -6.03 -0.88
N VAL A 69 4.56 -6.30 -1.89
CA VAL A 69 4.22 -7.67 -2.32
C VAL A 69 5.49 -8.46 -2.64
N LEU A 70 6.35 -7.92 -3.52
CA LEU A 70 7.60 -8.58 -3.90
C LEU A 70 8.48 -8.86 -2.69
N ARG A 71 8.58 -7.90 -1.75
CA ARG A 71 9.32 -8.09 -0.50
C ARG A 71 8.73 -9.22 0.36
N SER A 72 7.42 -9.26 0.53
CA SER A 72 6.75 -10.33 1.29
C SER A 72 6.94 -11.71 0.66
N LEU A 73 6.79 -11.81 -0.67
CA LEU A 73 7.04 -13.04 -1.42
C LEU A 73 8.51 -13.49 -1.30
N GLY A 74 9.47 -12.55 -1.34
CA GLY A 74 10.89 -12.85 -1.14
C GLY A 74 11.24 -13.40 0.25
N HIS A 75 10.40 -13.14 1.26
CA HIS A 75 10.51 -13.76 2.58
C HIS A 75 9.78 -15.10 2.71
N GLY A 76 9.20 -15.61 1.62
CA GLY A 76 8.47 -16.87 1.58
C GLY A 76 7.04 -16.79 2.13
N TYR A 77 6.51 -15.58 2.37
CA TYR A 77 5.16 -15.42 2.89
C TYR A 77 4.11 -15.53 1.79
N ARG A 78 2.91 -16.00 2.16
CA ARG A 78 1.76 -15.96 1.25
C ARG A 78 1.15 -14.56 1.19
N VAL A 79 0.74 -14.17 -0.01
CA VAL A 79 0.22 -12.85 -0.36
C VAL A 79 -1.03 -13.00 -1.22
N ALA A 80 -2.00 -12.12 -1.03
CA ALA A 80 -3.15 -12.00 -1.91
C ALA A 80 -3.21 -10.61 -2.54
N ILE A 81 -3.59 -10.52 -3.81
CA ILE A 81 -3.85 -9.27 -4.52
C ILE A 81 -5.27 -9.33 -5.06
N VAL A 82 -6.10 -8.34 -4.71
CA VAL A 82 -7.45 -8.17 -5.23
C VAL A 82 -7.57 -6.78 -5.86
N GLN A 83 -7.91 -6.71 -7.14
CA GLN A 83 -8.06 -5.45 -7.89
C GLN A 83 -9.55 -5.15 -8.12
N PHE A 84 -10.01 -3.97 -7.67
CA PHE A 84 -11.43 -3.60 -7.62
C PHE A 84 -11.98 -2.97 -8.91
N ILE A 85 -11.13 -2.29 -9.68
CA ILE A 85 -11.55 -1.53 -10.89
C ILE A 85 -10.97 -2.13 -12.16
N LYS A 86 -9.75 -2.64 -12.10
CA LYS A 86 -9.05 -3.16 -13.28
C LYS A 86 -9.77 -4.40 -13.82
N GLY A 87 -10.13 -4.34 -15.10
CA GLY A 87 -10.81 -5.40 -15.86
C GLY A 87 -9.87 -6.34 -16.60
N ALA A 88 -10.32 -6.84 -17.77
CA ALA A 88 -9.70 -7.88 -18.61
C ALA A 88 -8.26 -7.60 -19.11
N TRP A 89 -7.66 -6.48 -18.71
CA TRP A 89 -6.28 -6.18 -19.01
C TRP A 89 -5.37 -6.88 -18.02
N GLU A 90 -4.49 -7.75 -18.53
CA GLU A 90 -3.49 -8.40 -17.69
C GLU A 90 -2.30 -7.45 -17.48
N PRO A 91 -2.08 -6.94 -16.25
CA PRO A 91 -0.93 -6.10 -15.97
C PRO A 91 0.36 -6.92 -16.14
N ALA A 92 1.43 -6.29 -16.65
CA ALA A 92 2.73 -6.94 -16.80
C ALA A 92 3.26 -7.50 -15.47
N GLU A 93 2.86 -6.88 -14.35
CA GLU A 93 3.20 -7.36 -13.02
C GLU A 93 2.63 -8.75 -12.73
N LYS A 94 1.45 -9.11 -13.26
CA LYS A 94 0.89 -10.47 -13.12
C LYS A 94 1.82 -11.51 -13.75
N ALA A 95 2.36 -11.23 -14.93
CA ALA A 95 3.31 -12.11 -15.60
C ALA A 95 4.63 -12.19 -14.81
N ALA A 96 5.14 -11.07 -14.30
CA ALA A 96 6.33 -11.05 -13.45
C ALA A 96 6.14 -11.85 -12.15
N PHE A 97 4.92 -11.89 -11.60
CA PHE A 97 4.61 -12.66 -10.40
C PHE A 97 4.19 -14.12 -10.65
N ALA A 98 4.09 -14.56 -11.91
CA ALA A 98 3.66 -15.92 -12.26
C ALA A 98 4.43 -17.05 -11.55
N PRO A 99 5.75 -16.93 -11.24
CA PRO A 99 6.45 -17.97 -10.49
C PRO A 99 5.86 -18.26 -9.09
N TRP A 100 5.16 -17.30 -8.47
CA TRP A 100 4.55 -17.46 -7.15
C TRP A 100 3.08 -17.91 -7.19
N THR A 101 2.45 -17.90 -8.37
CA THR A 101 1.04 -18.30 -8.54
C THR A 101 0.88 -19.80 -8.80
N VAL A 102 1.98 -20.53 -9.00
CA VAL A 102 1.96 -21.96 -9.27
C VAL A 102 2.42 -22.72 -8.02
N ALA A 103 1.65 -23.73 -7.65
CA ALA A 103 2.02 -24.72 -6.64
C ALA A 103 3.22 -25.54 -7.12
N THR A 104 4.34 -25.50 -6.39
CA THR A 104 5.45 -26.44 -6.61
C THR A 104 5.33 -27.62 -5.64
N ASN A 105 5.48 -28.84 -6.12
CA ASN A 105 5.58 -30.05 -5.28
C ASN A 105 4.39 -30.30 -4.32
N GLY A 106 3.16 -29.90 -4.71
CA GLY A 106 1.96 -30.11 -3.91
C GLY A 106 1.73 -29.05 -2.82
N GLU A 107 2.57 -28.02 -2.74
CA GLU A 107 2.38 -26.89 -1.84
C GLU A 107 1.31 -25.92 -2.34
N THR A 108 0.71 -25.15 -1.45
CA THR A 108 -0.25 -24.10 -1.85
C THR A 108 0.51 -22.92 -2.47
N PRO A 109 -0.01 -22.27 -3.54
CA PRO A 109 0.63 -21.10 -4.13
C PRO A 109 0.92 -20.00 -3.10
N GLN A 110 2.06 -19.31 -3.27
CA GLN A 110 2.43 -18.18 -2.43
C GLN A 110 1.65 -16.92 -2.80
N LEU A 111 1.21 -16.78 -4.05
CA LEU A 111 0.44 -15.64 -4.51
C LEU A 111 -0.92 -16.04 -5.05
N GLU A 112 -1.98 -15.45 -4.49
CA GLU A 112 -3.32 -15.42 -5.07
C GLU A 112 -3.55 -14.07 -5.76
N PHE A 113 -3.91 -14.07 -7.04
CA PHE A 113 -4.12 -12.85 -7.83
C PHE A 113 -5.53 -12.83 -8.42
N HIS A 114 -6.34 -11.84 -8.02
CA HIS A 114 -7.72 -11.69 -8.45
C HIS A 114 -7.96 -10.29 -9.07
N ALA A 115 -8.09 -10.25 -10.40
CA ALA A 115 -8.60 -9.07 -11.11
C ALA A 115 -10.13 -9.19 -11.20
N MET A 116 -10.86 -8.41 -10.40
CA MET A 116 -12.31 -8.56 -10.20
C MET A 116 -13.13 -7.40 -10.79
N GLY A 117 -12.47 -6.34 -11.26
CA GLY A 117 -13.12 -5.23 -11.95
C GLY A 117 -13.47 -5.56 -13.40
N GLU A 118 -14.04 -4.60 -14.12
CA GLU A 118 -14.37 -4.73 -15.55
C GLU A 118 -13.73 -3.63 -16.41
N GLY A 119 -12.92 -2.76 -15.82
CA GLY A 119 -12.42 -1.55 -16.48
C GLY A 119 -12.92 -0.31 -15.75
N PHE A 120 -12.66 0.86 -16.34
CA PHE A 120 -13.05 2.10 -15.71
C PHE A 120 -14.57 2.37 -15.86
N THR A 121 -15.15 3.07 -14.89
CA THR A 121 -16.60 3.32 -14.79
C THR A 121 -17.19 4.11 -15.96
N TRP A 122 -16.37 4.85 -16.71
CA TRP A 122 -16.79 5.55 -17.93
C TRP A 122 -16.96 4.63 -19.14
N GLU A 123 -16.47 3.39 -19.06
CA GLU A 123 -16.63 2.35 -20.09
C GLU A 123 -17.90 1.53 -19.85
N THR A 124 -18.24 1.23 -18.59
CA THR A 124 -19.41 0.42 -18.21
C THR A 124 -20.71 1.22 -18.24
N GLN A 125 -20.68 2.49 -17.80
CA GLN A 125 -21.85 3.38 -17.66
C GLN A 125 -23.02 2.77 -16.85
N ASP A 126 -22.75 1.74 -16.04
CA ASP A 126 -23.73 1.01 -15.24
C ASP A 126 -23.29 0.98 -13.78
N ARG A 127 -23.89 1.85 -12.99
CA ARG A 127 -23.54 2.02 -11.58
C ARG A 127 -23.92 0.80 -10.74
N GLU A 128 -25.03 0.13 -11.03
CA GLU A 128 -25.47 -1.03 -10.25
C GLU A 128 -24.51 -2.20 -10.46
N ARG A 129 -24.07 -2.39 -11.70
CA ARG A 129 -23.05 -3.38 -12.05
C ARG A 129 -21.70 -3.07 -11.40
N ASP A 130 -21.26 -1.82 -11.43
CA ASP A 130 -20.03 -1.39 -10.75
C ASP A 130 -20.09 -1.67 -9.23
N ILE A 131 -21.23 -1.38 -8.58
CA ILE A 131 -21.46 -1.68 -7.16
C ILE A 131 -21.37 -3.18 -6.89
N SER A 132 -22.07 -3.99 -7.69
CA SER A 132 -22.08 -5.45 -7.57
C SER A 132 -20.66 -6.04 -7.69
N LYS A 133 -19.87 -5.55 -8.66
CA LYS A 133 -18.47 -5.98 -8.84
C LYS A 133 -17.57 -5.56 -7.68
N ALA A 134 -17.70 -4.33 -7.20
CA ALA A 134 -16.95 -3.87 -6.04
C ALA A 134 -17.28 -4.69 -4.79
N GLN A 135 -18.56 -5.04 -4.58
CA GLN A 135 -19.00 -5.92 -3.49
C GLN A 135 -18.43 -7.35 -3.65
N ALA A 136 -18.48 -7.92 -4.85
CA ALA A 136 -17.90 -9.25 -5.10
C ALA A 136 -16.37 -9.28 -4.88
N ALA A 137 -15.67 -8.23 -5.30
CA ALA A 137 -14.24 -8.06 -5.03
C ALA A 137 -13.97 -7.92 -3.52
N TRP A 138 -14.84 -7.22 -2.80
CA TRP A 138 -14.75 -7.08 -1.34
C TRP A 138 -14.95 -8.41 -0.62
N GLU A 139 -15.96 -9.19 -0.98
CA GLU A 139 -16.18 -10.52 -0.39
C GLU A 139 -15.00 -11.45 -0.66
N LYS A 140 -14.44 -11.44 -1.87
CA LYS A 140 -13.21 -12.18 -2.19
C LYS A 140 -12.02 -11.71 -1.33
N ALA A 141 -11.86 -10.41 -1.14
CA ALA A 141 -10.82 -9.86 -0.27
C ALA A 141 -10.96 -10.31 1.18
N LEU A 142 -12.19 -10.42 1.70
CA LEU A 142 -12.46 -10.86 3.06
C LEU A 142 -12.02 -12.31 3.32
N GLU A 143 -12.07 -13.19 2.32
CA GLU A 143 -11.53 -14.56 2.42
C GLU A 143 -10.04 -14.53 2.79
N PHE A 144 -9.27 -13.62 2.18
CA PHE A 144 -7.84 -13.47 2.44
C PHE A 144 -7.54 -12.68 3.70
N ILE A 145 -8.27 -11.60 3.96
CA ILE A 145 -8.09 -10.75 5.15
C ILE A 145 -8.24 -11.57 6.42
N ARG A 146 -9.17 -12.52 6.48
CA ARG A 146 -9.40 -13.37 7.65
C ARG A 146 -8.44 -14.56 7.75
N ASN A 147 -7.77 -14.93 6.67
CA ASN A 147 -6.97 -16.14 6.64
C ASN A 147 -5.55 -15.87 7.22
N PRO A 148 -5.16 -16.52 8.34
CA PRO A 148 -3.85 -16.35 8.98
C PRO A 148 -2.65 -16.80 8.13
N GLU A 149 -2.87 -17.57 7.06
CA GLU A 149 -1.81 -17.99 6.15
C GLU A 149 -1.27 -16.82 5.30
N PHE A 150 -2.07 -15.77 5.07
CA PHE A 150 -1.69 -14.61 4.27
C PHE A 150 -1.06 -13.53 5.16
N ARG A 151 0.24 -13.30 4.98
CA ARG A 151 0.97 -12.25 5.71
C ARG A 151 0.68 -10.86 5.16
N LEU A 152 0.26 -10.77 3.90
CA LEU A 152 -0.03 -9.51 3.21
C LEU A 152 -1.23 -9.66 2.27
N VAL A 153 -2.17 -8.71 2.33
CA VAL A 153 -3.28 -8.58 1.38
C VAL A 153 -3.25 -7.20 0.75
N LEU A 154 -3.21 -7.13 -0.58
CA LEU A 154 -3.28 -5.90 -1.36
C LEU A 154 -4.68 -5.72 -1.94
N LEU A 155 -5.35 -4.64 -1.55
CA LEU A 155 -6.61 -4.17 -2.10
C LEU A 155 -6.32 -3.03 -3.07
N ASP A 156 -6.04 -3.39 -4.33
CA ASP A 156 -5.65 -2.42 -5.36
C ASP A 156 -6.87 -1.66 -5.89
N GLU A 157 -6.78 -0.33 -5.89
CA GLU A 157 -7.81 0.62 -6.30
C GLU A 157 -9.12 0.60 -5.46
N VAL A 158 -9.11 -0.04 -4.29
CA VAL A 158 -10.27 -0.06 -3.37
C VAL A 158 -10.66 1.35 -2.89
N ASN A 159 -9.70 2.28 -2.77
CA ASN A 159 -9.98 3.65 -2.35
C ASN A 159 -10.91 4.37 -3.34
N VAL A 160 -10.83 4.02 -4.63
CA VAL A 160 -11.70 4.60 -5.65
C VAL A 160 -13.12 4.03 -5.52
N ALA A 161 -13.27 2.73 -5.27
CA ALA A 161 -14.58 2.12 -4.98
C ALA A 161 -15.25 2.75 -3.74
N LEU A 162 -14.47 3.01 -2.69
CA LEU A 162 -14.92 3.74 -1.50
C LEU A 162 -15.33 5.19 -1.83
N LYS A 163 -14.50 5.91 -2.59
CA LYS A 163 -14.77 7.29 -3.00
C LYS A 163 -16.05 7.42 -3.82
N LEU A 164 -16.33 6.46 -4.69
CA LEU A 164 -17.52 6.43 -5.54
C LEU A 164 -18.78 5.92 -4.79
N GLY A 165 -18.63 5.51 -3.53
CA GLY A 165 -19.73 5.00 -2.71
C GLY A 165 -20.21 3.61 -3.13
N TYR A 166 -19.36 2.82 -3.80
CA TYR A 166 -19.65 1.43 -4.16
C TYR A 166 -19.49 0.49 -2.97
N LEU A 167 -18.63 0.89 -2.03
CA LEU A 167 -18.43 0.25 -0.74
C LEU A 167 -18.67 1.29 0.37
N ASN A 168 -19.28 0.86 1.46
CA ASN A 168 -19.40 1.67 2.66
C ASN A 168 -18.11 1.59 3.49
N VAL A 169 -17.52 2.74 3.85
CA VAL A 169 -16.20 2.77 4.50
C VAL A 169 -16.23 2.26 5.93
N GLU A 170 -17.33 2.48 6.65
CA GLU A 170 -17.52 2.02 8.03
C GLU A 170 -17.60 0.49 8.08
N GLN A 171 -18.31 -0.12 7.11
CA GLN A 171 -18.33 -1.57 6.93
C GLN A 171 -16.93 -2.10 6.58
N VAL A 172 -16.20 -1.44 5.68
CA VAL A 172 -14.82 -1.85 5.35
C VAL A 172 -13.91 -1.81 6.57
N LEU A 173 -13.95 -0.72 7.34
CA LEU A 173 -13.15 -0.56 8.56
C LEU A 173 -13.48 -1.62 9.62
N ALA A 174 -14.77 -1.89 9.84
CA ALA A 174 -15.21 -2.90 10.79
C ALA A 174 -14.64 -4.29 10.46
N ARG A 175 -14.60 -4.66 9.18
CA ARG A 175 -14.09 -5.98 8.75
C ARG A 175 -12.57 -6.01 8.64
N LEU A 176 -11.90 -4.88 8.38
CA LEU A 176 -10.42 -4.80 8.44
C LEU A 176 -9.87 -5.14 9.83
N ALA A 177 -10.65 -4.88 10.88
CA ALA A 177 -10.29 -5.23 12.26
C ALA A 177 -10.25 -6.76 12.51
N GLU A 178 -10.83 -7.57 11.61
CA GLU A 178 -10.84 -9.04 11.71
C GLU A 178 -9.56 -9.68 11.20
N LYS A 179 -8.63 -8.89 10.66
CA LYS A 179 -7.37 -9.40 10.15
C LYS A 179 -6.56 -10.08 11.28
N PRO A 180 -5.86 -11.18 11.01
CA PRO A 180 -4.92 -11.79 11.94
C PRO A 180 -3.89 -10.78 12.47
N THR A 181 -3.41 -11.01 13.70
CA THR A 181 -2.51 -10.09 14.43
C THR A 181 -1.33 -9.64 13.58
N LEU A 182 -0.75 -10.53 12.78
CA LEU A 182 0.39 -10.25 11.91
C LEU A 182 0.01 -10.08 10.43
N SER A 183 -1.26 -10.14 10.02
CA SER A 183 -1.57 -9.87 8.61
C SER A 183 -1.55 -8.37 8.32
N HIS A 184 -0.85 -7.97 7.27
CA HIS A 184 -0.83 -6.60 6.74
C HIS A 184 -1.89 -6.45 5.65
N VAL A 185 -2.56 -5.29 5.59
CA VAL A 185 -3.50 -4.96 4.52
C VAL A 185 -3.11 -3.63 3.90
N ILE A 186 -2.89 -3.60 2.58
CA ILE A 186 -2.58 -2.39 1.83
C ILE A 186 -3.79 -1.99 1.00
N LEU A 187 -4.21 -0.73 1.10
CA LEU A 187 -5.28 -0.12 0.33
C LEU A 187 -4.69 0.94 -0.59
N THR A 188 -4.92 0.80 -1.90
CA THR A 188 -4.43 1.76 -2.89
C THR A 188 -5.56 2.49 -3.60
N GLY A 189 -5.20 3.59 -4.25
CA GLY A 189 -6.09 4.34 -5.15
C GLY A 189 -6.31 5.78 -4.68
N ARG A 190 -6.88 6.58 -5.57
CA ARG A 190 -7.09 8.02 -5.33
C ARG A 190 -8.24 8.25 -4.35
N GLY A 191 -8.09 9.27 -3.50
CA GLY A 191 -9.17 9.78 -2.66
C GLY A 191 -9.62 8.82 -1.57
N ALA A 192 -8.67 8.24 -0.83
CA ALA A 192 -8.98 7.47 0.37
C ALA A 192 -9.86 8.30 1.32
N PRO A 193 -10.96 7.74 1.87
CA PRO A 193 -11.81 8.45 2.82
C PRO A 193 -11.02 8.91 4.06
N LYS A 194 -11.36 10.07 4.63
CA LYS A 194 -10.68 10.62 5.82
C LYS A 194 -10.67 9.65 7.01
N VAL A 195 -11.82 9.01 7.27
CA VAL A 195 -11.96 8.02 8.35
C VAL A 195 -11.04 6.81 8.14
N LEU A 196 -10.76 6.41 6.89
CA LEU A 196 -9.80 5.35 6.59
C LEU A 196 -8.36 5.81 6.86
N ILE A 197 -8.02 7.04 6.47
CA ILE A 197 -6.71 7.64 6.72
C ILE A 197 -6.42 7.72 8.23
N GLU A 198 -7.41 8.14 9.02
CA GLU A 198 -7.27 8.28 10.48
C GLU A 198 -7.07 6.94 11.20
N GLN A 199 -7.62 5.84 10.67
CA GLN A 199 -7.52 4.50 11.26
C GLN A 199 -6.32 3.70 10.73
N ALA A 200 -5.69 4.12 9.64
CA ALA A 200 -4.55 3.42 9.06
C ALA A 200 -3.28 3.63 9.91
N ASP A 201 -2.44 2.59 9.97
CA ASP A 201 -1.16 2.62 10.69
C ASP A 201 -0.08 3.37 9.89
N LEU A 202 -0.15 3.33 8.57
CA LEU A 202 0.75 4.02 7.66
C LEU A 202 -0.05 4.62 6.51
N VAL A 203 0.12 5.91 6.26
CA VAL A 203 -0.48 6.59 5.12
C VAL A 203 0.59 7.31 4.33
N THR A 204 0.64 7.05 3.02
CA THR A 204 1.46 7.80 2.08
C THR A 204 0.56 8.49 1.06
N GLU A 205 0.59 9.81 1.03
CA GLU A 205 -0.04 10.61 -0.01
C GLU A 205 0.96 10.94 -1.12
N MET A 206 0.80 10.29 -2.27
CA MET A 206 1.61 10.58 -3.45
C MET A 206 1.11 11.87 -4.09
N THR A 207 1.76 12.98 -3.76
CA THR A 207 1.47 14.29 -4.33
C THR A 207 2.02 14.37 -5.74
N LEU A 208 1.20 14.85 -6.68
CA LEU A 208 1.62 15.05 -8.06
C LEU A 208 2.42 16.35 -8.19
N VAL A 209 3.73 16.27 -8.05
CA VAL A 209 4.63 17.42 -8.27
C VAL A 209 4.77 17.72 -9.76
N LYS A 210 4.99 16.67 -10.58
CA LYS A 210 5.15 16.76 -12.03
C LYS A 210 4.65 15.50 -12.72
N HIS A 211 4.06 15.64 -13.92
CA HIS A 211 3.63 14.49 -14.73
C HIS A 211 4.00 14.66 -16.21
N PRO A 212 4.64 13.67 -16.85
CA PRO A 212 5.03 13.75 -18.26
C PRO A 212 3.83 13.97 -19.19
N LEU A 213 2.71 13.29 -18.97
CA LEU A 213 1.48 13.53 -19.74
C LEU A 213 0.99 14.99 -19.67
N ARG A 214 0.98 15.62 -18.48
CA ARG A 214 0.40 16.97 -18.31
C ARG A 214 1.31 18.08 -18.80
N GLU A 215 2.62 17.92 -18.59
CA GLU A 215 3.59 19.00 -18.84
C GLU A 215 4.33 18.85 -20.15
N GLN A 216 4.42 17.63 -20.68
CA GLN A 216 5.24 17.31 -21.85
C GLN A 216 4.41 16.61 -22.94
N ASN A 217 3.11 16.35 -22.69
CA ASN A 217 2.22 15.61 -23.59
C ASN A 217 2.75 14.22 -24.00
N ILE A 218 3.52 13.58 -23.11
CA ILE A 218 4.09 12.25 -23.36
C ILE A 218 3.05 11.20 -22.97
N LYS A 219 2.72 10.33 -23.93
CA LYS A 219 1.80 9.19 -23.75
C LYS A 219 2.38 8.13 -22.81
N ALA A 220 1.50 7.29 -22.25
CA ALA A 220 1.89 6.13 -21.47
C ALA A 220 2.82 5.18 -22.24
N GLN A 221 3.80 4.61 -21.54
CA GLN A 221 4.84 3.75 -22.12
C GLN A 221 4.92 2.39 -21.41
N PRO A 222 5.16 1.30 -22.16
CA PRO A 222 5.46 0.00 -21.58
C PRO A 222 6.68 0.05 -20.65
N GLY A 223 6.59 -0.63 -19.51
CA GLY A 223 7.58 -0.65 -18.44
C GLY A 223 7.54 0.55 -17.50
N ILE A 224 6.74 1.59 -17.80
CA ILE A 224 6.65 2.81 -16.98
C ILE A 224 5.25 3.01 -16.42
N GLU A 225 4.24 3.09 -17.29
CA GLU A 225 2.83 3.18 -16.89
C GLU A 225 2.15 1.81 -16.84
N PHE A 226 2.62 0.87 -17.66
CA PHE A 226 2.03 -0.45 -17.82
C PHE A 226 2.98 -1.52 -18.33
#